data_AF-A0A9D8PPL1-F1
#
_entry.id   AF-A0A9D8PPL1-F1
#
_cell.length_a   1.000
_cell.length_b   1.000
_cell.length_c   1.000
_cell.angle_alpha   90.00
_cell.angle_beta   90.00
_cell.angle_gamma   90.00
#
_symmetry.space_group_name_H-M   'P 1'
#
loop_
_entity.id
_entity.type
_entity.pdbx_description
1 polymer ?
#
loop_
_entity_poly.entity_id
_entity_poly.type
_entity_poly.pdbx_seq_one_letter_code
_entity_poly.pdbx_strand_id
1 'polypeptide(L)'
;MKRVVLALIVLAVFATGTYAQDCDCAPWVWVRESGALHTFKEGSDELRYGMLDTEATVLIMEEQYWAAIEKYKKMIEIEDCLPNPFNMIAVCYMELDMKYQAMEYYKKACDRVECRYKKSDNPNYDPCKKYENLRLELLGY
;
A
#
# COMPACT_ATOMS: atom_id res chain seq x y z
N MET A 1 -14.23 -24.83 -28.02
CA MET A 1 -12.94 -25.55 -27.85
C MET A 1 -11.84 -24.73 -27.13
N LYS A 2 -12.15 -23.81 -26.19
CA LYS A 2 -11.13 -23.09 -25.40
C LYS A 2 -11.17 -23.38 -23.89
N ARG A 3 -12.25 -23.99 -23.39
CA ARG A 3 -12.43 -24.30 -21.96
C ARG A 3 -11.77 -25.62 -21.53
N VAL A 4 -11.47 -26.52 -22.47
CA VAL A 4 -10.87 -27.84 -22.18
C VAL A 4 -9.34 -27.76 -22.04
N VAL A 5 -8.70 -26.78 -22.69
CA VAL A 5 -7.23 -26.63 -22.65
C VAL A 5 -6.75 -26.08 -21.30
N LEU A 6 -7.53 -25.21 -20.64
CA LEU A 6 -7.18 -24.68 -19.31
C LEU A 6 -7.20 -25.78 -18.22
N ALA A 7 -8.08 -26.77 -18.34
CA ALA A 7 -8.21 -27.85 -17.36
C ALA A 7 -7.00 -28.80 -17.36
N LEU A 8 -6.31 -28.94 -18.49
CA LEU A 8 -5.15 -29.83 -18.62
C LEU A 8 -3.85 -29.20 -18.07
N ILE A 9 -3.74 -27.88 -18.08
CA ILE A 9 -2.56 -27.19 -17.53
C ILE A 9 -2.58 -27.22 -15.99
N VAL A 10 -3.75 -27.14 -15.37
CA VAL A 10 -3.91 -27.24 -13.91
C VAL A 10 -3.55 -28.63 -13.38
N LEU A 11 -3.80 -29.69 -14.17
CA LEU A 11 -3.45 -31.06 -13.78
C LEU A 11 -1.95 -31.40 -13.92
N ALA A 12 -1.20 -30.65 -14.74
CA ALA A 12 0.22 -30.93 -14.95
C ALA A 12 1.14 -30.41 -13.82
N VAL A 13 0.73 -29.38 -13.08
CA VAL A 13 1.52 -28.82 -11.96
C VAL A 13 1.46 -29.70 -10.71
N PHE A 14 0.45 -30.56 -10.58
CA PHE A 14 0.34 -31.50 -9.45
C PHE A 14 1.20 -32.76 -9.58
N ALA A 15 1.83 -33.02 -10.73
CA ALA A 15 2.54 -34.27 -10.99
C ALA A 15 4.05 -34.22 -10.71
N THR A 16 4.65 -33.04 -10.48
CA THR A 16 6.08 -32.91 -10.10
C THR A 16 6.27 -32.46 -8.66
N GLY A 17 5.33 -32.82 -7.79
CA GLY A 17 5.47 -32.71 -6.34
C GLY A 17 6.16 -33.94 -5.76
N THR A 18 7.49 -34.05 -5.95
CA THR A 18 8.33 -34.93 -5.12
C THR A 18 9.63 -34.21 -4.80
N TYR A 19 9.72 -33.61 -3.61
CA TYR A 19 10.78 -33.87 -2.63
C TYR A 19 10.59 -32.97 -1.39
N ALA A 20 9.92 -33.51 -0.37
CA ALA A 20 10.15 -33.19 1.05
C ALA A 20 9.31 -34.16 1.93
N GLN A 21 9.75 -35.42 2.00
CA GLN A 21 9.71 -36.21 3.24
C GLN A 21 10.81 -35.60 4.13
N ASP A 22 10.64 -35.23 5.40
CA ASP A 22 9.92 -35.84 6.51
C ASP A 22 9.58 -34.76 7.55
N CYS A 23 8.41 -34.87 8.19
CA CYS A 23 8.18 -34.64 9.63
C CYS A 23 6.68 -34.82 9.93
N ASP A 24 6.42 -35.74 10.83
CA ASP A 24 5.12 -36.21 11.29
C ASP A 24 4.22 -35.11 11.90
N CYS A 25 2.90 -35.36 11.88
CA CYS A 25 1.83 -34.67 12.62
C CYS A 25 1.18 -33.44 11.95
N ALA A 26 0.05 -33.65 11.27
CA ALA A 26 -1.19 -32.84 11.44
C ALA A 26 -2.30 -33.34 10.49
N PRO A 27 -3.59 -33.19 10.82
CA PRO A 27 -4.70 -33.73 10.05
C PRO A 27 -4.99 -32.85 8.82
N TRP A 28 -4.57 -33.33 7.65
CA TRP A 28 -4.68 -32.64 6.36
C TRP A 28 -6.01 -32.95 5.68
N VAL A 29 -7.02 -32.11 5.87
CA VAL A 29 -7.88 -31.52 4.80
C VAL A 29 -8.58 -30.32 5.48
N TRP A 30 -8.68 -29.16 4.79
CA TRP A 30 -9.54 -27.98 5.13
C TRP A 30 -8.94 -26.67 5.69
N VAL A 31 -7.63 -26.36 5.64
CA VAL A 31 -7.17 -25.02 6.09
C VAL A 31 -6.20 -24.26 5.16
N ARG A 32 -5.61 -24.83 4.10
CA ARG A 32 -4.41 -24.20 3.50
C ARG A 32 -4.57 -23.40 2.21
N GLU A 33 -5.67 -23.51 1.47
CA GLU A 33 -5.83 -22.77 0.21
C GLU A 33 -6.09 -21.27 0.45
N SER A 34 -6.87 -20.93 1.48
CA SER A 34 -7.19 -19.54 1.83
C SER A 34 -5.95 -18.76 2.28
N GLY A 35 -5.07 -19.40 3.06
CA GLY A 35 -3.84 -18.78 3.55
C GLY A 35 -2.82 -18.55 2.44
N ALA A 36 -2.63 -19.51 1.53
CA ALA A 36 -1.72 -19.36 0.40
C ALA A 36 -2.18 -18.29 -0.60
N LEU A 37 -3.50 -18.22 -0.86
CA LEU A 37 -4.10 -17.15 -1.67
C LEU A 37 -3.97 -15.78 -1.01
N HIS A 38 -4.14 -15.70 0.31
CA HIS A 38 -3.96 -14.46 1.07
C HIS A 38 -2.53 -13.96 0.98
N THR A 39 -1.54 -14.82 1.26
CA THR A 39 -0.11 -14.46 1.18
C THR A 39 0.34 -14.12 -0.25
N PHE A 40 -0.23 -14.80 -1.24
CA PHE A 40 0.06 -14.50 -2.65
C PHE A 40 -0.51 -13.13 -3.05
N LYS A 41 -1.73 -12.82 -2.58
CA LYS A 41 -2.35 -11.52 -2.80
C LYS A 41 -1.57 -10.40 -2.09
N GLU A 42 -1.23 -10.58 -0.82
CA GLU A 42 -0.40 -9.65 -0.04
C GLU A 42 0.94 -9.39 -0.73
N GLY A 43 1.65 -10.44 -1.16
CA GLY A 43 2.91 -10.29 -1.90
C GLY A 43 2.74 -9.59 -3.24
N SER A 44 1.62 -9.81 -3.95
CA SER A 44 1.31 -9.11 -5.19
C SER A 44 0.95 -7.64 -4.96
N ASP A 45 0.31 -7.31 -3.85
CA ASP A 45 -0.11 -5.97 -3.45
C ASP A 45 1.10 -5.14 -2.97
N GLU A 46 2.04 -5.74 -2.23
CA GLU A 46 3.32 -5.11 -1.86
C GLU A 46 4.18 -4.77 -3.09
N LEU A 47 4.34 -5.71 -4.02
CA LEU A 47 5.05 -5.48 -5.28
C LEU A 47 4.39 -4.36 -6.10
N ARG A 48 3.05 -4.37 -6.16
CA ARG A 48 2.28 -3.34 -6.85
C ARG A 48 2.42 -1.98 -6.19
N TYR A 49 2.43 -1.91 -4.85
CA TYR A 49 2.64 -0.69 -4.10
C TYR A 49 4.02 -0.09 -4.40
N GLY A 50 5.09 -0.89 -4.34
CA GLY A 50 6.44 -0.45 -4.67
C GLY A 50 6.58 0.06 -6.10
N MET A 51 5.93 -0.62 -7.06
CA MET A 51 5.90 -0.16 -8.45
C MET A 51 5.21 1.20 -8.58
N LEU A 52 4.02 1.38 -7.98
CA LEU A 52 3.30 2.65 -8.03
C LEU A 52 4.09 3.80 -7.38
N ASP A 53 4.83 3.53 -6.31
CA ASP A 53 5.68 4.53 -5.65
C ASP A 53 6.84 4.99 -6.54
N THR A 54 7.50 4.05 -7.21
CA THR A 54 8.56 4.38 -8.17
C THR A 54 8.01 5.18 -9.36
N GLU A 55 6.87 4.79 -9.92
CA GLU A 55 6.20 5.53 -10.99
C GLU A 55 5.79 6.93 -10.55
N ALA A 56 5.20 7.07 -9.36
CA ALA A 56 4.80 8.37 -8.83
C ALA A 56 6.00 9.30 -8.61
N THR A 57 7.11 8.77 -8.11
CA THR A 57 8.36 9.52 -7.93
C THR A 57 8.92 10.03 -9.26
N VAL A 58 8.89 9.20 -10.30
CA VAL A 58 9.30 9.61 -11.65
C VAL A 58 8.39 10.72 -12.18
N LEU A 59 7.07 10.59 -12.00
CA LEU A 59 6.12 11.62 -12.43
C LEU A 59 6.32 12.96 -11.71
N ILE A 60 6.70 12.94 -10.43
CA ILE A 60 7.08 14.16 -9.69
C ILE A 60 8.33 14.80 -10.30
N MET A 61 9.35 14.01 -10.66
CA MET A 61 10.56 14.52 -11.32
C MET A 61 10.26 15.13 -12.69
N GLU A 62 9.23 14.64 -13.38
CA GLU A 62 8.73 15.19 -14.65
C GLU A 62 7.73 16.33 -14.46
N GLU A 63 7.51 16.80 -13.22
CA GLU A 63 6.54 17.86 -12.86
C GLU A 63 5.08 17.51 -13.23
N GLN A 64 4.78 16.23 -13.47
CA GLN A 64 3.45 15.72 -13.79
C GLN A 64 2.64 15.43 -12.51
N TYR A 65 2.38 16.47 -11.73
CA TYR A 65 1.76 16.36 -10.40
C TYR A 65 0.37 15.71 -10.41
N TRP A 66 -0.46 16.00 -11.42
CA TRP A 66 -1.80 15.39 -11.54
C TRP A 66 -1.73 13.88 -11.74
N ALA A 67 -0.80 13.41 -12.57
CA ALA A 67 -0.60 11.98 -12.80
C ALA A 67 -0.03 11.30 -11.54
N ALA A 68 0.88 11.96 -10.82
CA ALA A 68 1.40 11.46 -9.54
C ALA A 68 0.28 11.29 -8.50
N ILE A 69 -0.64 12.26 -8.39
CA ILE A 69 -1.80 12.17 -7.49
C ILE A 69 -2.66 10.93 -7.81
N GLU A 70 -2.86 10.60 -9.09
CA GLU A 70 -3.61 9.39 -9.47
C GLU A 70 -2.91 8.10 -9.04
N LYS A 71 -1.57 8.06 -9.11
CA LYS A 71 -0.79 6.90 -8.64
C LYS A 71 -0.90 6.74 -7.13
N TYR A 72 -0.77 7.82 -6.36
CA TYR A 72 -0.94 7.78 -4.91
C TYR A 72 -2.36 7.39 -4.49
N LYS A 73 -3.40 7.79 -5.24
CA LYS A 73 -4.77 7.32 -4.99
C LYS A 73 -4.90 5.81 -5.15
N LYS A 74 -4.27 5.22 -6.17
CA LYS A 74 -4.22 3.75 -6.33
C LYS A 74 -3.46 3.07 -5.20
N MET A 75 -2.45 3.72 -4.62
CA MET A 75 -1.74 3.19 -3.45
C MET A 75 -2.64 3.17 -2.21
N ILE A 76 -3.49 4.19 -2.03
CA ILE A 76 -4.50 4.24 -0.95
C ILE A 76 -5.54 3.11 -1.10
N GLU A 77 -5.91 2.73 -2.32
CA GLU A 77 -6.79 1.58 -2.57
C GLU A 77 -6.17 0.24 -2.15
N ILE A 78 -4.84 0.13 -2.17
CA ILE A 78 -4.11 -1.06 -1.73
C ILE A 78 -3.96 -1.05 -0.21
N GLU A 79 -3.45 0.04 0.35
CA GLU A 79 -3.21 0.20 1.79
C GLU A 79 -3.59 1.62 2.25
N ASP A 80 -4.80 1.76 2.80
CA ASP A 80 -5.36 3.05 3.26
C ASP A 80 -4.80 3.50 4.62
N CYS A 81 -4.15 2.61 5.39
CA CYS A 81 -3.59 2.97 6.69
C CYS A 81 -2.20 3.63 6.59
N LEU A 82 -1.63 3.76 5.38
CA LEU A 82 -0.35 4.42 5.20
C LEU A 82 -0.51 5.94 5.13
N PRO A 83 0.24 6.72 5.92
CA PRO A 83 0.21 8.17 5.83
C PRO A 83 1.02 8.73 4.64
N ASN A 84 1.94 7.93 4.08
CA ASN A 84 2.87 8.38 3.04
C ASN A 84 2.16 8.82 1.74
N PRO A 85 1.19 8.06 1.18
CA PRO A 85 0.47 8.50 -0.01
C PRO A 85 -0.28 9.83 0.19
N PHE A 86 -0.91 10.03 1.35
CA PHE A 86 -1.62 11.29 1.66
C PHE A 86 -0.65 12.47 1.76
N ASN A 87 0.51 12.27 2.38
CA ASN A 87 1.56 13.27 2.45
C ASN A 87 2.08 13.65 1.05
N MET A 88 2.31 12.68 0.18
CA MET A 88 2.79 12.95 -1.18
C MET A 88 1.75 13.63 -2.05
N ILE A 89 0.46 13.30 -1.89
CA ILE A 89 -0.64 14.05 -2.53
C ILE A 89 -0.65 15.49 -2.05
N ALA A 90 -0.46 15.75 -0.76
CA ALA A 90 -0.39 17.10 -0.23
C ALA A 90 0.79 17.89 -0.85
N VAL A 91 1.97 17.27 -0.97
CA VAL A 91 3.13 17.85 -1.66
C VAL A 91 2.81 18.18 -3.11
N CYS A 92 2.19 17.25 -3.86
CA CYS A 92 1.77 17.51 -5.24
C CYS A 92 0.80 18.69 -5.33
N TYR A 93 -0.12 18.85 -4.38
CA TYR A 93 -1.00 20.02 -4.32
C TYR A 93 -0.26 21.31 -3.96
N MET A 94 0.80 21.25 -3.15
CA MET A 94 1.64 22.43 -2.88
C MET A 94 2.35 22.92 -4.15
N GLU A 95 2.90 22.00 -4.94
CA GLU A 95 3.55 22.33 -6.23
C GLU A 95 2.56 22.91 -7.25
N LEU A 96 1.28 22.55 -7.14
CA LEU A 96 0.18 23.12 -7.93
C LEU A 96 -0.40 24.42 -7.35
N ASP A 97 0.20 25.00 -6.30
CA ASP A 97 -0.27 26.16 -5.54
C ASP A 97 -1.69 26.00 -4.94
N MET A 98 -2.13 24.75 -4.77
CA MET A 98 -3.42 24.37 -4.20
C MET A 98 -3.32 24.15 -2.68
N LYS A 99 -2.97 25.21 -1.94
CA LYS A 99 -2.68 25.14 -0.50
C LYS A 99 -3.83 24.61 0.35
N TYR A 100 -5.08 24.96 0.01
CA TYR A 100 -6.26 24.48 0.74
C TYR A 100 -6.41 22.96 0.66
N GLN A 101 -6.24 22.39 -0.54
CA GLN A 101 -6.26 20.96 -0.74
C GLN A 101 -5.07 20.28 -0.04
N ALA A 102 -3.88 20.86 -0.12
CA ALA A 102 -2.70 20.33 0.58
C ALA A 102 -2.94 20.21 2.10
N MET A 103 -3.51 21.24 2.73
CA MET A 103 -3.86 21.21 4.15
C MET A 103 -4.87 20.10 4.50
N GLU A 104 -5.87 19.88 3.65
CA GLU A 104 -6.86 18.81 3.86
C GLU A 104 -6.18 17.43 3.82
N TYR A 105 -5.25 17.21 2.89
CA TYR A 105 -4.52 15.94 2.78
C TYR A 105 -3.50 15.74 3.90
N TYR A 106 -2.86 16.80 4.41
CA TYR A 106 -2.04 16.69 5.63
C TYR A 106 -2.86 16.28 6.85
N LYS A 107 -4.09 16.80 6.99
CA LYS A 107 -5.01 16.36 8.04
C LYS A 107 -5.37 14.88 7.89
N LYS A 108 -5.68 14.43 6.67
CA LYS A 108 -5.94 13.00 6.40
C LYS A 108 -4.73 12.11 6.70
N ALA A 109 -3.51 12.59 6.44
CA ALA A 109 -2.29 11.87 6.78
C ALA A 109 -2.15 11.66 8.30
N CYS A 110 -2.51 12.64 9.13
CA CYS A 110 -2.60 12.48 10.59
C CYS A 110 -3.58 11.36 10.97
N ASP A 111 -4.80 11.41 10.42
CA ASP A 111 -5.83 10.41 10.72
C ASP A 111 -5.37 8.98 10.37
N ARG A 112 -4.56 8.81 9.31
CA ARG A 112 -4.00 7.51 8.92
C ARG A 112 -2.84 7.06 9.78
N VAL A 113 -2.01 7.98 10.22
CA VAL A 113 -0.97 7.68 11.22
C VAL A 113 -1.60 7.06 12.47
N GLU A 114 -2.69 7.63 12.97
CA GLU A 114 -3.39 7.11 14.15
C GLU A 114 -3.98 5.71 13.89
N CYS A 115 -4.38 5.41 12.65
CA CYS A 115 -4.84 4.08 12.25
C CYS A 115 -3.70 3.04 12.28
N ARG A 116 -2.50 3.40 11.80
CA ARG A 116 -1.36 2.47 11.70
C ARG A 116 -0.64 2.27 13.03
N TYR A 117 -0.47 3.34 13.80
CA TYR A 117 0.28 3.31 15.05
C TYR A 117 -0.67 3.06 16.21
N LYS A 118 -0.60 1.87 16.81
CA LYS A 118 -1.16 1.67 18.16
C LYS A 118 -0.41 2.64 19.08
N LYS A 119 -1.12 3.55 19.77
CA LYS A 119 -0.55 4.55 20.70
C LYS A 119 0.73 4.01 21.34
N SER A 120 1.86 4.61 21.01
CA SER A 120 3.14 4.20 21.59
C SER A 120 3.12 4.52 23.08
N ASP A 121 3.77 3.71 23.91
CA ASP A 121 3.94 4.01 25.35
C ASP A 121 4.81 5.26 25.60
N ASN A 122 5.35 5.89 24.54
CA ASN A 122 6.07 7.15 24.64
C ASN A 122 5.09 8.34 24.61
N PRO A 123 4.90 9.05 25.74
CA PRO A 123 3.98 10.18 25.84
C PRO A 123 4.42 11.41 25.03
N ASN A 124 5.67 11.44 24.56
CA ASN A 124 6.22 12.54 23.75
C ASN A 124 6.21 12.24 22.24
N TYR A 125 5.85 11.02 21.84
CA TYR A 125 5.75 10.67 20.43
C TYR A 125 4.34 11.02 19.93
N ASP A 126 4.22 12.20 19.35
CA ASP A 126 3.07 12.58 18.55
C ASP A 126 3.39 12.33 17.06
N PRO A 127 2.87 11.24 16.49
CA PRO A 127 3.20 10.87 15.12
C PRO A 127 2.47 11.77 14.08
N CYS A 128 1.48 12.56 14.52
CA CYS A 128 0.76 13.54 13.72
C CYS A 128 1.46 14.90 13.70
N LYS A 129 2.30 15.21 14.69
CA LYS A 129 3.03 16.48 14.83
C LYS A 129 3.77 16.92 13.57
N LYS A 130 4.35 15.97 12.82
CA LYS A 130 5.02 16.26 11.55
C LYS A 130 4.07 16.93 10.54
N TYR A 131 2.88 16.37 10.32
CA TYR A 131 1.94 16.88 9.32
C TYR A 131 1.19 18.11 9.83
N GLU A 132 0.97 18.22 11.14
CA GLU A 132 0.40 19.44 11.71
C GLU A 132 1.37 20.62 11.57
N ASN A 133 2.69 20.42 11.76
CA ASN A 133 3.68 21.47 11.47
C ASN A 133 3.66 21.89 10.00
N LEU A 134 3.67 20.93 9.06
CA LEU A 134 3.59 21.23 7.62
C LEU A 134 2.30 22.00 7.26
N ARG A 135 1.20 21.66 7.93
CA ARG A 135 -0.08 22.37 7.78
C ARG A 135 -0.05 23.78 8.38
N LEU A 136 0.61 23.99 9.52
CA LEU A 136 0.79 25.30 10.14
C LEU A 136 1.70 26.21 9.31
N GLU A 137 2.76 25.67 8.72
CA GLU A 137 3.63 26.39 7.77
C GLU A 137 2.81 26.92 6.58
N LEU A 138 1.88 26.13 6.05
CA LEU A 138 0.97 26.56 4.99
C LEU A 138 -0.01 27.67 5.41
N LEU A 139 -0.32 27.76 6.70
CA LEU A 139 -1.14 28.82 7.29
C LEU A 139 -0.31 30.08 7.63
N GLY A 140 1.02 30.02 7.50
CA GLY A 140 1.94 31.13 7.77
C GLY A 140 2.29 31.31 9.24
N TYR A 141 2.19 30.25 10.06
CA TYR A 141 2.56 30.24 11.49
C TYR A 141 3.97 29.69 11.73
#